data_AF-A0AAE8K8X4-F1
#
_entry.id   AF-A0AAE8K8X4-F1
#
_cell.length_a   1.000
_cell.length_b   1.000
_cell.length_c   1.000
_cell.angle_alpha   90.00
_cell.angle_beta   90.00
_cell.angle_gamma   90.00
#
_symmetry.space_group_name_H-M   'P 1'
#
loop_
_entity.id
_entity.type
_entity.pdbx_description
1 polymer ?
#
loop_
_entity_poly.entity_id
_entity_poly.type
_entity_poly.pdbx_seq_one_letter_code
_entity_poly.pdbx_strand_id
1 'polypeptide(L)'
;MIANIRVLTDGNSRSLCQLDLMKFSKEAVLARMEERGIKEDSFFICGFSDWEVDSIMSLQEAYLLKKVILELYDGDDFLVQHMLKHHQSPSFIMSHYYRFVSKDETALMKQLLEGADMDSVVEFFFQASSWVRAIQAYIDQGVVLNTSKGFYVSCE
;
A
#
# COMPACT_ATOMS: atom_id res chain seq x y z
N MET A 1 -7.09 7.60 -7.55
CA MET A 1 -5.98 8.43 -7.01
C MET A 1 -6.26 9.93 -7.14
N ILE A 2 -7.44 10.40 -6.71
CA ILE A 2 -7.79 11.82 -6.59
C ILE A 2 -7.24 12.33 -5.26
N ALA A 3 -6.07 12.95 -5.30
CA ALA A 3 -5.36 13.42 -4.11
C ALA A 3 -6.00 14.67 -3.52
N ASN A 4 -6.19 14.68 -2.20
CA ASN A 4 -6.57 15.87 -1.44
C ASN A 4 -5.31 16.66 -1.07
N ILE A 5 -5.00 17.74 -1.78
CA ILE A 5 -3.80 18.54 -1.53
C ILE A 5 -4.11 19.64 -0.51
N ARG A 6 -3.27 19.74 0.51
CA ARG A 6 -3.33 20.79 1.54
C ARG A 6 -2.01 21.54 1.59
N VAL A 7 -2.09 22.82 1.96
CA VAL A 7 -0.94 23.70 2.16
C VAL A 7 -0.84 24.05 3.64
N LEU A 8 0.39 24.07 4.15
CA LEU A 8 0.72 24.61 5.46
C LEU A 8 1.03 26.11 5.31
N THR A 9 0.29 26.95 6.03
CA THR A 9 0.51 28.41 6.06
C THR A 9 0.36 28.86 7.50
N ASP A 10 1.40 29.50 8.05
CA ASP A 10 1.42 30.03 9.43
C ASP A 10 0.98 29.02 10.50
N GLY A 11 1.48 27.78 10.39
CA GLY A 11 1.17 26.69 11.32
C GLY A 11 -0.23 26.07 11.13
N ASN A 12 -1.04 26.61 10.22
CA ASN A 12 -2.37 26.09 9.90
C ASN A 12 -2.37 25.35 8.57
N SER A 13 -3.11 24.24 8.53
CA SER A 13 -3.32 23.48 7.29
C SER A 13 -4.63 23.88 6.64
N ARG A 14 -4.60 24.28 5.37
CA ARG A 14 -5.80 24.57 4.57
C ARG A 14 -5.88 23.70 3.31
N SER A 15 -7.10 23.37 2.92
CA SER A 15 -7.35 22.71 1.62
C SER A 15 -6.92 23.62 0.48
N LEU A 16 -6.20 23.05 -0.49
CA LEU A 16 -5.78 23.75 -1.71
C LEU A 16 -6.66 23.32 -2.89
N CYS A 17 -6.67 22.02 -3.20
CA CYS A 17 -7.44 21.45 -4.30
C CYS A 17 -7.52 19.93 -4.20
N GLN A 18 -8.36 19.34 -5.05
CA GLN A 18 -8.30 17.93 -5.41
C GLN A 18 -7.66 17.77 -6.79
N LEU A 19 -6.82 16.76 -6.94
CA LEU A 19 -6.10 16.51 -8.20
C LEU A 19 -6.04 15.02 -8.52
N ASP A 20 -6.42 14.66 -9.73
CA ASP A 20 -6.24 13.31 -10.26
C ASP A 20 -4.78 13.07 -10.64
N LEU A 21 -4.02 12.41 -9.76
CA LEU A 21 -2.60 12.16 -9.98
C LEU A 21 -2.34 11.20 -11.14
N MET A 22 -3.32 10.40 -11.57
CA MET A 22 -3.13 9.51 -12.72
C MET A 22 -2.96 10.32 -14.01
N LYS A 23 -3.60 11.49 -14.12
CA LYS A 23 -3.62 12.31 -15.34
C LYS A 23 -2.44 13.26 -15.51
N PHE A 24 -1.78 13.67 -14.42
CA PHE A 24 -0.72 14.67 -14.45
C PHE A 24 0.62 14.09 -13.99
N SER A 25 1.73 14.58 -14.53
CA SER A 25 3.08 14.22 -14.05
C SER A 25 3.46 15.03 -12.82
N LYS A 26 4.43 14.54 -12.04
CA LYS A 26 4.90 15.23 -10.82
C LYS A 26 5.43 16.63 -11.15
N GLU A 27 6.21 16.72 -12.23
CA GLU A 27 6.86 17.93 -12.71
C GLU A 27 5.83 18.97 -13.13
N ALA A 28 4.76 18.55 -13.82
CA ALA A 28 3.67 19.44 -14.20
C ALA A 28 2.94 20.01 -12.98
N VAL A 29 2.75 19.20 -11.92
CA VAL A 29 2.14 19.66 -10.67
C VAL A 29 3.06 20.65 -9.96
N LEU A 30 4.34 20.33 -9.82
CA LEU A 30 5.33 21.20 -9.17
C LEU A 30 5.45 22.56 -9.87
N ALA A 31 5.53 22.58 -11.20
CA ALA A 31 5.56 23.82 -11.97
C ALA A 31 4.34 24.71 -11.68
N ARG A 32 3.14 24.12 -11.58
CA ARG A 32 1.92 24.86 -11.23
C ARG A 32 1.90 25.37 -9.79
N MET A 33 2.53 24.67 -8.86
CA MET A 33 2.68 25.13 -7.48
C MET A 33 3.63 26.33 -7.42
N GLU A 34 4.77 26.24 -8.12
CA GLU A 34 5.75 27.31 -8.22
C GLU A 34 5.16 28.58 -8.88
N GLU A 35 4.40 28.44 -9.98
CA GLU A 35 3.66 29.55 -10.61
C GLU A 35 2.73 30.28 -9.63
N ARG A 36 2.26 29.59 -8.58
CA ARG A 36 1.36 30.13 -7.55
C ARG A 36 2.10 30.57 -6.28
N GLY A 37 3.44 30.53 -6.28
CA GLY A 37 4.27 30.88 -5.14
C GLY A 37 4.21 29.87 -3.98
N ILE A 38 3.82 28.62 -4.25
CA ILE A 38 3.75 27.54 -3.27
C ILE A 38 5.03 26.72 -3.36
N LYS A 39 5.75 26.60 -2.25
CA LYS A 39 6.99 25.82 -2.17
C LYS A 39 6.67 24.32 -2.04
N GLU A 40 7.55 23.44 -2.52
CA GLU A 40 7.35 21.99 -2.45
C GLU A 40 7.22 21.48 -1.00
N ASP A 41 7.94 22.11 -0.06
CA ASP A 41 7.91 21.78 1.36
C ASP A 41 6.69 22.35 2.11
N SER A 42 5.89 23.21 1.46
CA SER A 42 4.73 23.85 2.09
C SER A 42 3.40 23.18 1.77
N PHE A 43 3.38 22.06 1.02
CA PHE A 43 2.16 21.31 0.74
C PHE A 43 2.35 19.80 0.87
N PHE A 44 1.23 19.10 1.08
CA PHE A 44 1.19 17.66 1.28
C PHE A 44 -0.17 17.10 0.83
N ILE A 45 -0.24 15.78 0.70
CA ILE A 45 -1.44 15.03 0.36
C ILE A 45 -2.05 14.47 1.64
N CYS A 46 -3.36 14.67 1.83
CA CYS A 46 -4.17 14.08 2.90
C CYS A 46 -5.02 12.93 2.36
N GLY A 47 -4.36 11.97 1.73
CA GLY A 47 -4.98 10.80 1.14
C GLY A 47 -5.72 11.08 -0.16
N PHE A 48 -6.60 10.14 -0.51
CA PHE A 48 -7.23 10.04 -1.82
C PHE A 48 -8.75 9.93 -1.66
N SER A 49 -9.48 10.90 -2.21
CA SER A 49 -10.93 11.01 -2.01
C SER A 49 -11.72 9.89 -2.68
N ASP A 50 -11.29 9.46 -3.87
CA ASP A 50 -11.94 8.36 -4.60
C ASP A 50 -11.66 6.98 -4.01
N TRP A 51 -10.65 6.88 -3.16
CA TRP A 51 -10.35 5.66 -2.41
C TRP A 51 -10.87 5.70 -0.98
N GLU A 52 -11.40 6.84 -0.51
CA GLU A 52 -11.81 7.06 0.89
C GLU A 52 -10.68 6.76 1.88
N VAL A 53 -9.45 7.14 1.52
CA VAL A 53 -8.26 6.99 2.37
C VAL A 53 -7.89 8.35 2.94
N ASP A 54 -7.69 8.40 4.25
CA ASP A 54 -7.06 9.55 4.92
C ASP A 54 -5.65 9.14 5.40
N SER A 55 -4.63 9.65 4.72
CA SER A 55 -3.24 9.36 5.02
C SER A 55 -2.36 10.52 4.57
N ILE A 56 -1.54 11.03 5.49
CA ILE A 56 -0.63 12.13 5.18
C ILE A 56 0.59 11.58 4.43
N MET A 57 0.90 12.17 3.28
CA MET A 57 2.08 11.82 2.49
C MET A 57 2.58 13.02 1.66
N SER A 58 3.85 12.97 1.29
CA SER A 58 4.45 13.92 0.35
C SER A 58 3.94 13.68 -1.08
N LEU A 59 4.10 14.69 -1.94
CA LEU A 59 3.85 14.53 -3.38
C LEU A 59 4.71 13.41 -3.97
N GLN A 60 5.97 13.30 -3.54
CA GLN A 60 6.88 12.27 -4.01
C GLN A 60 6.37 10.86 -3.69
N GLU A 61 5.96 10.61 -2.44
CA GLU A 61 5.41 9.31 -2.03
C GLU A 61 4.18 8.94 -2.84
N ALA A 62 3.25 9.89 -3.05
CA ALA A 62 2.07 9.63 -3.87
C ALA A 62 2.43 9.29 -5.32
N TYR A 63 3.43 9.95 -5.92
CA TYR A 63 3.88 9.60 -7.27
C TYR A 63 4.64 8.26 -7.33
N LEU A 64 5.32 7.87 -6.26
CA LEU A 64 5.90 6.53 -6.16
C LEU A 64 4.81 5.46 -6.03
N LEU A 65 3.75 5.70 -5.27
CA LEU A 65 2.58 4.81 -5.23
C LEU A 65 1.93 4.69 -6.62
N LYS A 66 1.81 5.79 -7.36
CA LYS A 66 1.36 5.76 -8.77
C LYS A 66 2.24 4.84 -9.61
N LYS A 67 3.57 4.91 -9.44
CA LYS A 67 4.52 4.06 -10.14
C LYS A 67 4.35 2.58 -9.78
N VAL A 68 4.20 2.26 -8.49
CA VAL A 68 3.90 0.89 -8.02
C VAL A 68 2.64 0.34 -8.71
N ILE A 69 1.57 1.13 -8.77
CA ILE A 69 0.32 0.71 -9.42
C ILE A 69 0.55 0.40 -10.90
N LEU A 70 1.20 1.30 -11.63
CA LEU A 70 1.35 1.19 -13.08
C LEU A 70 2.37 0.13 -13.50
N GLU A 71 3.47 -0.01 -12.77
CA GLU A 71 4.61 -0.86 -13.19
C GLU A 71 4.62 -2.24 -12.52
N LEU A 72 4.07 -2.37 -11.31
CA LEU A 72 4.12 -3.63 -10.56
C LEU A 72 2.78 -4.36 -10.50
N TYR A 73 1.68 -3.61 -10.59
CA TYR A 73 0.32 -4.15 -10.52
C TYR A 73 -0.45 -3.96 -11.84
N ASP A 74 0.24 -3.65 -12.94
CA ASP A 74 -0.34 -3.49 -14.28
C ASP A 74 -1.56 -2.56 -14.33
N GLY A 75 -1.56 -1.53 -13.48
CA GLY A 75 -2.65 -0.56 -13.35
C GLY A 75 -3.75 -0.94 -12.35
N ASP A 76 -3.73 -2.12 -11.72
CA ASP A 76 -4.65 -2.47 -10.63
C ASP A 76 -4.22 -1.77 -9.34
N ASP A 77 -5.00 -0.77 -8.91
CA ASP A 77 -4.74 0.00 -7.70
C ASP A 77 -5.27 -0.64 -6.42
N PHE A 78 -5.97 -1.78 -6.53
CA PHE A 78 -6.64 -2.44 -5.40
C PHE A 78 -5.72 -2.73 -4.21
N LEU A 79 -4.53 -3.28 -4.45
CA LEU A 79 -3.62 -3.65 -3.36
C LEU A 79 -3.09 -2.42 -2.63
N VAL A 80 -2.75 -1.37 -3.37
CA VAL A 80 -2.30 -0.10 -2.79
C VAL A 80 -3.43 0.54 -1.98
N GLN A 81 -4.65 0.57 -2.52
CA GLN A 81 -5.83 1.04 -1.79
C GLN A 81 -6.05 0.25 -0.49
N HIS A 82 -5.99 -1.08 -0.57
CA HIS A 82 -6.19 -1.97 0.57
C HIS A 82 -5.14 -1.69 1.66
N MET A 83 -3.85 -1.67 1.32
CA MET A 83 -2.78 -1.42 2.29
C MET A 83 -2.91 -0.03 2.95
N LEU A 84 -3.24 1.01 2.18
CA LEU A 84 -3.47 2.35 2.73
C LEU A 84 -4.69 2.39 3.68
N LYS A 85 -5.79 1.70 3.35
CA LYS A 85 -6.97 1.58 4.23
C LYS A 85 -6.66 0.85 5.53
N HIS A 86 -5.65 -0.01 5.52
CA HIS A 86 -5.13 -0.71 6.69
C HIS A 86 -3.93 0.01 7.34
N HIS A 87 -3.81 1.32 7.10
CA HIS A 87 -2.80 2.20 7.73
C HIS A 87 -1.35 1.85 7.44
N GLN A 88 -1.08 1.07 6.38
CA GLN A 88 0.29 0.86 5.92
C GLN A 88 0.85 2.15 5.34
N SER A 89 2.08 2.47 5.71
CA SER A 89 2.75 3.66 5.22
C SER A 89 3.08 3.55 3.72
N PRO A 90 3.19 4.66 2.98
CA PRO A 90 3.66 4.63 1.60
C PRO A 90 5.02 3.92 1.47
N SER A 91 5.94 4.14 2.42
CA SER A 91 7.26 3.49 2.44
C SER A 91 7.19 1.97 2.55
N PHE A 92 6.28 1.46 3.38
CA PHE A 92 6.01 0.02 3.46
C PHE A 92 5.51 -0.52 2.11
N ILE A 93 4.51 0.12 1.51
CA ILE A 93 3.91 -0.31 0.25
C ILE A 93 4.93 -0.33 -0.90
N MET A 94 5.89 0.60 -0.90
CA MET A 94 6.93 0.67 -1.93
C MET A 94 8.02 -0.41 -1.78
N SER A 95 8.19 -0.96 -0.57
CA SER A 95 9.23 -1.93 -0.24
C SER A 95 8.73 -3.38 -0.13
N HIS A 96 7.41 -3.59 -0.07
CA HIS A 96 6.79 -4.91 0.07
C HIS A 96 5.88 -5.17 -1.12
N TYR A 97 6.31 -6.08 -1.99
CA TYR A 97 5.57 -6.48 -3.19
C TYR A 97 4.78 -7.74 -2.90
N TYR A 98 3.54 -7.78 -3.36
CA TYR A 98 2.66 -8.91 -3.10
C TYR A 98 2.17 -9.54 -4.39
N ARG A 99 2.31 -10.86 -4.49
CA ARG A 99 1.78 -11.62 -5.62
C ARG A 99 0.55 -12.41 -5.20
N PHE A 100 -0.47 -12.42 -6.05
CA PHE A 100 -1.65 -13.25 -5.86
C PHE A 100 -1.28 -14.74 -5.86
N VAL A 101 -1.81 -15.48 -4.90
CA VAL A 101 -1.58 -16.92 -4.74
C VAL A 101 -2.87 -17.71 -4.97
N SER A 102 -3.85 -17.55 -4.10
CA SER A 102 -5.07 -18.36 -4.12
C SER A 102 -6.17 -17.71 -3.29
N LYS A 103 -7.41 -18.18 -3.44
CA LYS A 103 -8.51 -17.91 -2.51
C LYS A 103 -8.66 -19.01 -1.45
N ASP A 104 -7.97 -20.13 -1.62
CA ASP A 104 -8.06 -21.30 -0.75
C ASP A 104 -6.91 -21.29 0.27
N GLU A 105 -7.26 -21.41 1.55
CA GLU A 105 -6.31 -21.45 2.67
C GLU A 105 -5.33 -22.62 2.57
N THR A 106 -5.80 -23.78 2.08
CA THR A 106 -4.96 -24.98 1.96
C THR A 106 -3.91 -24.79 0.86
N ALA A 107 -4.30 -24.21 -0.28
CA ALA A 107 -3.38 -23.87 -1.36
C ALA A 107 -2.35 -22.82 -0.93
N LEU A 108 -2.76 -21.80 -0.17
CA LEU A 108 -1.85 -20.83 0.41
C LEU A 108 -0.81 -21.52 1.32
N MET A 109 -1.27 -22.33 2.27
CA MET A 109 -0.36 -23.01 3.21
C MET A 109 0.62 -23.95 2.52
N LYS A 110 0.18 -24.67 1.48
CA LYS A 110 1.07 -25.51 0.68
C LYS A 110 2.19 -24.70 0.01
N GLN A 111 1.90 -23.49 -0.44
CA GLN A 111 2.91 -22.62 -1.03
C GLN A 111 3.84 -22.02 0.04
N LEU A 112 3.30 -21.58 1.18
CA LEU A 112 4.11 -21.01 2.27
C LEU A 112 5.09 -22.01 2.88
N LEU A 113 4.70 -23.28 2.92
CA LEU A 113 5.50 -24.38 3.45
C LEU A 113 6.30 -25.09 2.35
N GLU A 114 6.28 -24.59 1.12
CA GLU A 114 7.03 -25.19 0.03
C GLU A 114 8.54 -25.10 0.33
N GLY A 115 9.19 -26.26 0.46
CA GLY A 115 10.61 -26.35 0.80
C GLY A 115 10.93 -26.36 2.30
N ALA A 116 9.94 -26.25 3.18
CA ALA A 116 10.14 -26.47 4.62
C ALA A 116 10.31 -27.97 4.93
N ASP A 117 11.18 -28.30 5.88
CA ASP A 117 11.29 -29.67 6.38
C ASP A 117 10.09 -30.03 7.27
N MET A 118 9.74 -31.32 7.32
CA MET A 118 8.55 -31.77 8.04
C MET A 118 8.66 -31.56 9.55
N ASP A 119 9.86 -31.55 10.14
CA ASP A 119 10.02 -31.34 11.58
C ASP A 119 9.66 -29.89 11.94
N SER A 120 10.16 -28.91 11.17
CA SER A 120 9.80 -27.50 11.29
C SER A 120 8.30 -27.25 11.09
N VAL A 121 7.67 -27.93 10.13
CA VAL A 121 6.22 -27.82 9.88
C VAL A 121 5.41 -28.33 11.09
N VAL A 122 5.82 -29.45 11.67
CA VAL A 122 5.15 -30.05 12.83
C VAL A 122 5.30 -29.17 14.06
N GLU A 123 6.50 -28.65 14.33
CA GLU A 123 6.75 -27.72 15.44
C GLU A 123 5.92 -26.44 15.31
N PHE A 124 5.93 -25.84 14.11
CA PHE A 124 5.14 -24.65 13.82
C PHE A 124 3.65 -24.89 14.01
N PHE A 125 3.11 -26.00 13.49
CA PHE A 125 1.70 -26.34 13.65
C PHE A 125 1.33 -26.59 15.11
N PHE A 126 2.20 -27.27 15.87
CA PHE A 126 1.99 -27.49 17.30
C PHE A 126 1.91 -26.18 18.08
N GLN A 127 2.78 -25.21 17.77
CA GLN A 127 2.75 -23.86 18.37
C GLN A 127 1.49 -23.09 17.96
N ALA A 128 1.12 -23.10 16.68
CA ALA A 128 -0.02 -22.36 16.16
C ALA A 128 -1.37 -22.90 16.65
N SER A 129 -1.47 -24.20 16.97
CA SER A 129 -2.69 -24.91 17.41
C SER A 129 -3.83 -25.02 16.38
N SER A 130 -3.80 -24.25 15.28
CA SER A 130 -4.70 -24.40 14.13
C SER A 130 -4.14 -23.74 12.87
N TRP A 131 -4.63 -24.18 11.69
CA TRP A 131 -4.26 -23.58 10.40
C TRP A 131 -4.63 -22.10 10.29
N VAL A 132 -5.76 -21.70 10.88
CA VAL A 132 -6.20 -20.29 10.90
C VAL A 132 -5.21 -19.43 11.69
N ARG A 133 -4.72 -19.90 12.83
CA ARG A 133 -3.72 -19.19 13.62
C ARG A 133 -2.35 -19.16 12.95
N ALA A 134 -2.00 -20.23 12.24
CA ALA A 134 -0.79 -20.27 11.42
C ALA A 134 -0.81 -19.20 10.32
N ILE A 135 -1.91 -19.11 9.55
CA ILE A 135 -2.08 -18.06 8.53
C ILE A 135 -2.07 -16.68 9.18
N GLN A 136 -2.74 -16.49 10.32
CA GLN A 136 -2.74 -15.22 11.04
C GLN A 136 -1.32 -14.79 11.43
N ALA A 137 -0.46 -15.71 11.85
CA ALA A 137 0.94 -15.39 12.15
C ALA A 137 1.69 -14.82 10.93
N TYR A 138 1.47 -15.37 9.74
CA TYR A 138 2.04 -14.80 8.50
C TYR A 138 1.42 -13.45 8.12
N ILE A 139 0.13 -13.23 8.41
CA ILE A 139 -0.53 -11.93 8.20
C ILE A 139 0.05 -10.88 9.15
N ASP A 140 0.22 -11.22 10.43
CA ASP A 140 0.75 -10.31 11.44
C ASP A 140 2.21 -9.92 11.17
N GLN A 141 2.97 -10.82 10.52
CA GLN A 141 4.34 -10.56 10.06
C GLN A 141 4.39 -9.78 8.73
N GLY A 142 3.26 -9.55 8.07
CA GLY A 142 3.20 -8.92 6.75
C GLY A 142 3.63 -9.82 5.60
N VAL A 143 3.85 -11.12 5.82
CA VAL A 143 4.19 -12.08 4.76
C VAL A 143 2.99 -12.38 3.88
N VAL A 144 1.78 -12.39 4.46
CA VAL A 144 0.53 -12.65 3.75
C VAL A 144 -0.40 -11.44 3.86
N LEU A 145 -0.98 -11.01 2.73
CA LEU A 145 -2.15 -10.13 2.73
C LEU A 145 -3.41 -10.95 2.48
N ASN A 146 -4.35 -10.88 3.41
CA ASN A 146 -5.68 -11.42 3.24
C ASN A 146 -6.64 -10.32 2.77
N THR A 147 -7.12 -10.43 1.54
CA THR A 147 -7.99 -9.44 0.92
C THR A 147 -9.30 -10.08 0.45
N SER A 148 -10.29 -9.26 0.09
CA SER A 148 -11.52 -9.76 -0.54
C SER A 148 -11.30 -10.45 -1.90
N LYS A 149 -10.18 -10.20 -2.58
CA LYS A 149 -9.80 -10.89 -3.83
C LYS A 149 -9.10 -12.24 -3.58
N GLY A 150 -8.63 -12.49 -2.36
CA GLY A 150 -7.90 -13.70 -1.95
C GLY A 150 -6.60 -13.36 -1.23
N PHE A 151 -5.73 -14.37 -1.13
CA PHE A 151 -4.43 -14.29 -0.48
C PHE A 151 -3.34 -13.85 -1.44
N TYR A 152 -2.52 -12.94 -0.96
CA TYR A 152 -1.31 -12.50 -1.62
C TYR A 152 -0.12 -12.75 -0.70
N VAL A 153 1.02 -13.14 -1.27
CA VAL A 153 2.25 -13.44 -0.52
C VAL A 153 3.33 -12.44 -0.92
N SER A 154 4.10 -11.98 0.08
CA SER A 154 5.23 -11.09 -0.13
C SER A 154 6.26 -11.76 -1.04
N CYS A 155 6.69 -11.07 -2.08
CA CYS A 155 7.84 -11.45 -2.90
C CYS A 155 9.09 -10.91 -2.21
N GLU A 156 10.02 -11.81 -1.84
CA GLU A 156 11.39 -11.43 -1.46
C GLU A 156 12.24 -11.07 -2.69
#